data_AF-A0A1G7B927-F1
#
_entry.id   AF-A0A1G7B927-F1
#
_cell.length_a   1.000
_cell.length_b   1.000
_cell.length_c   1.000
_cell.angle_alpha   90.00
_cell.angle_beta   90.00
_cell.angle_gamma   90.00
#
_symmetry.space_group_name_H-M   'P 1'
#
loop_
_entity.id
_entity.type
_entity.pdbx_description
1 polymer ?
#
loop_
_entity_poly.entity_id
_entity_poly.type
_entity_poly.pdbx_seq_one_letter_code
_entity_poly.pdbx_strand_id
1 'polypeptide(L)'
;MIVTQEWTHALTCMQQTVLLTAIRGPDGVAKYHPSKYMIRWFRRCVLLGALDHNVFENPYDPRGGSFTGPSYSWSPAIPHEESWTVHMQPVFDRYLQSLDELPHHFQLHFMHAAEIIGYKHPDPLIRDWWNYVYRELANDMHLNVETEEELDFRLGDSEAQWRAKSSKATQA
;
A
#
# COMPACT_ATOMS: atom_id res chain seq x y z
N MET A 1 13.05 19.25 2.90
CA MET A 1 13.37 17.82 3.06
C MET A 1 12.17 17.04 2.56
N ILE A 2 12.35 16.14 1.59
CA ILE A 2 11.27 15.30 1.06
C ILE A 2 11.37 13.93 1.73
N VAL A 3 10.25 13.40 2.21
CA VAL A 3 10.19 12.14 2.99
C VAL A 3 9.67 10.95 2.19
N THR A 4 9.16 11.20 0.97
CA THR A 4 8.69 10.18 0.04
C THR A 4 9.79 9.81 -0.96
N GLN A 5 9.69 8.63 -1.54
CA GLN A 5 10.59 8.17 -2.59
C GLN A 5 10.37 8.92 -3.90
N GLU A 6 11.42 9.08 -4.70
CA GLU A 6 11.42 9.87 -5.93
C GLU A 6 10.36 9.44 -6.94
N TRP A 7 10.10 8.14 -7.07
CA TRP A 7 9.10 7.62 -8.02
C TRP A 7 7.70 8.17 -7.75
N THR A 8 7.38 8.49 -6.48
CA THR A 8 6.08 9.05 -6.11
C THR A 8 5.87 10.47 -6.66
N HIS A 9 6.94 11.19 -7.00
CA HIS A 9 6.86 12.59 -7.45
C HIS A 9 6.39 12.73 -8.89
N ALA A 10 6.44 11.63 -9.67
CA ALA A 10 5.92 11.58 -11.03
C ALA A 10 4.40 11.30 -11.10
N LEU A 11 3.77 10.97 -9.96
CA LEU A 11 2.34 10.69 -9.88
C LEU A 11 1.52 11.99 -9.87
N THR A 12 0.23 11.89 -10.18
CA THR A 12 -0.72 13.00 -10.02
C THR A 12 -0.83 13.40 -8.54
N CYS A 13 -1.19 14.66 -8.26
CA CYS A 13 -1.37 15.15 -6.90
C CYS A 13 -2.42 14.33 -6.13
N MET A 14 -3.48 13.89 -6.81
CA MET A 14 -4.49 13.01 -6.21
C MET A 14 -3.95 11.62 -5.84
N GLN A 15 -3.16 10.98 -6.72
CA GLN A 15 -2.51 9.71 -6.41
C GLN A 15 -1.52 9.85 -5.24
N GLN A 16 -0.69 10.90 -5.26
CA GLN A 16 0.21 11.21 -4.14
C GLN A 16 -0.57 11.38 -2.83
N THR A 17 -1.71 12.07 -2.87
CA THR A 17 -2.56 12.28 -1.70
C THR A 17 -3.11 10.96 -1.16
N VAL A 18 -3.57 10.04 -2.01
CA VAL A 18 -4.02 8.71 -1.59
C VAL A 18 -2.90 7.90 -0.92
N LEU A 19 -1.69 7.93 -1.49
CA LEU A 19 -0.54 7.27 -0.86
C LEU A 19 -0.26 7.87 0.52
N LEU A 20 -0.30 9.20 0.66
CA LEU A 20 -0.01 9.88 1.92
C LEU A 20 -1.09 9.65 2.99
N THR A 21 -2.36 9.62 2.62
CA THR A 21 -3.45 9.37 3.57
C THR A 21 -3.46 7.92 4.08
N ALA A 22 -3.04 6.97 3.26
CA ALA A 22 -2.94 5.55 3.63
C ALA A 22 -1.74 5.20 4.54
N ILE A 23 -0.80 6.14 4.79
CA ILE A 23 0.38 5.90 5.63
C ILE A 23 0.01 5.53 7.07
N ARG A 24 -1.13 6.02 7.59
CA ARG A 24 -1.54 5.80 8.98
C ARG A 24 -2.26 4.46 9.11
N GLY A 25 -1.89 3.72 10.17
CA GLY A 25 -2.58 2.47 10.50
C GLY A 25 -3.94 2.76 11.12
N PRO A 26 -4.84 1.76 11.17
CA PRO A 26 -6.15 1.94 11.77
C PRO A 26 -6.01 2.13 13.28
N ASP A 27 -6.77 3.07 13.83
CA ASP A 27 -6.91 3.23 15.28
C ASP A 27 -7.86 2.17 15.84
N GLY A 28 -7.73 1.86 17.14
CA GLY A 28 -8.62 0.91 17.83
C GLY A 28 -8.27 -0.57 17.67
N VAL A 29 -7.27 -0.92 16.87
CA VAL A 29 -6.81 -2.31 16.70
C VAL A 29 -5.67 -2.68 17.64
N ALA A 30 -5.45 -3.98 17.84
CA ALA A 30 -4.35 -4.48 18.67
C ALA A 30 -2.97 -4.02 18.15
N LYS A 31 -2.02 -3.81 19.08
CA LYS A 31 -0.66 -3.31 18.76
C LYS A 31 0.10 -4.15 17.73
N TYR A 32 -0.22 -5.44 17.63
CA TYR A 32 0.42 -6.41 16.72
C TYR A 32 -0.60 -7.05 15.75
N HIS A 33 -1.70 -6.34 15.47
CA HIS A 33 -2.66 -6.77 14.46
C HIS A 33 -1.98 -6.92 13.07
N PRO A 34 -2.37 -7.91 12.24
CA PRO A 34 -1.79 -8.16 10.91
C PRO A 34 -1.67 -6.91 10.01
N SER A 35 -2.65 -6.00 10.06
CA SER A 35 -2.64 -4.74 9.30
C SER A 35 -1.40 -3.89 9.54
N LYS A 36 -0.78 -3.97 10.73
CA LYS A 36 0.45 -3.24 11.04
C LYS A 36 1.67 -3.76 10.26
N TYR A 37 1.71 -5.04 9.93
CA TYR A 37 2.79 -5.62 9.15
C TYR A 37 2.59 -5.32 7.66
N MET A 38 1.34 -5.35 7.19
CA MET A 38 1.00 -4.90 5.84
C MET A 38 1.36 -3.42 5.62
N ILE A 39 0.99 -2.53 6.55
CA ILE A 39 1.26 -1.10 6.40
C ILE A 39 2.76 -0.76 6.53
N ARG A 40 3.55 -1.58 7.23
CA ARG A 40 5.00 -1.41 7.27
C ARG A 40 5.62 -1.60 5.90
N TRP A 41 5.19 -2.63 5.18
CA TRP A 41 5.65 -2.84 3.81
C TRP A 41 5.16 -1.73 2.89
N PHE A 42 3.90 -1.33 3.00
CA PHE A 42 3.37 -0.18 2.26
C PHE A 42 4.22 1.08 2.43
N ARG A 43 4.51 1.45 3.69
CA ARG A 43 5.35 2.61 4.01
C ARG A 43 6.75 2.49 3.42
N ARG A 44 7.32 1.30 3.39
CA ARG A 44 8.65 1.04 2.79
C ARG A 44 8.67 1.22 1.28
N CYS A 45 7.54 1.08 0.60
CA CYS A 45 7.42 1.35 -0.84
C CYS A 45 7.22 2.85 -1.14
N VAL A 46 6.72 3.64 -0.19
CA VAL A 46 6.35 5.06 -0.42
C VAL A 46 7.32 6.04 0.23
N LEU A 47 7.86 5.70 1.40
CA LEU A 47 8.66 6.59 2.25
C LEU A 47 10.13 6.21 2.24
N LEU A 48 10.96 7.22 2.50
CA LEU A 48 12.36 7.06 2.86
C LEU A 48 12.48 6.68 4.35
N GLY A 49 13.54 5.95 4.70
CA GLY A 49 13.86 5.64 6.09
C GLY A 49 14.06 6.91 6.93
N ALA A 50 13.34 7.06 8.04
CA ALA A 50 13.39 8.28 8.84
C ALA A 50 14.75 8.53 9.54
N LEU A 51 15.59 7.48 9.66
CA LEU A 51 16.87 7.56 10.36
C LEU A 51 18.07 7.68 9.40
N ASP A 52 17.94 7.11 8.21
CA ASP A 52 19.05 6.92 7.26
C ASP A 52 18.71 7.38 5.83
N HIS A 53 17.48 7.84 5.60
CA HIS A 53 16.94 8.28 4.31
C HIS A 53 17.08 7.26 3.18
N ASN A 54 17.20 5.98 3.52
CA ASN A 54 17.34 4.91 2.54
C ASN A 54 15.99 4.48 1.96
N VAL A 55 16.03 3.96 0.73
CA VAL A 55 14.94 3.19 0.13
C VAL A 55 15.01 1.75 0.65
N PHE A 56 13.87 1.19 1.05
CA PHE A 56 13.77 -0.21 1.46
C PHE A 56 13.20 -1.05 0.32
N GLU A 57 14.01 -1.94 -0.23
CA GLU A 57 13.63 -2.79 -1.37
C GLU A 57 13.02 -4.12 -0.94
N ASN A 58 12.91 -4.36 0.37
CA ASN A 58 12.34 -5.60 0.90
C ASN A 58 11.58 -5.39 2.23
N PRO A 59 10.63 -6.28 2.55
CA PRO A 59 9.77 -6.17 3.73
C PRO A 59 10.42 -6.59 5.05
N TYR A 60 11.64 -7.15 5.03
CA TYR A 60 12.24 -7.82 6.19
C TYR A 60 13.53 -7.15 6.70
N ASP A 61 14.04 -6.12 6.02
CA ASP A 61 15.21 -5.36 6.46
C ASP A 61 15.01 -4.91 7.93
N PRO A 62 15.97 -5.15 8.84
CA PRO A 62 15.79 -4.90 10.27
C PRO A 62 15.73 -3.42 10.65
N ARG A 63 16.05 -2.49 9.73
CA ARG A 63 16.01 -1.04 9.95
C ARG A 63 14.56 -0.50 9.95
N GLY A 64 14.42 0.83 10.07
CA GLY A 64 13.11 1.52 9.97
C GLY A 64 12.27 1.59 11.26
N GLY A 65 12.79 1.06 12.38
CA GLY A 65 12.17 1.20 13.70
C GLY A 65 10.75 0.62 13.77
N SER A 66 9.86 1.18 14.61
CA SER A 66 8.50 0.64 14.74
C SER A 66 7.57 0.99 13.57
N PHE A 67 7.91 2.03 12.80
CA PHE A 67 7.05 2.67 11.81
C PHE A 67 7.23 2.08 10.41
N THR A 68 8.47 2.03 9.92
CA THR A 68 8.89 1.34 8.68
C THR A 68 9.72 0.12 9.02
N GLY A 69 9.49 -0.52 10.18
CA GLY A 69 10.16 -1.76 10.57
C GLY A 69 9.79 -2.96 9.69
N PRO A 70 10.37 -4.13 9.96
CA PRO A 70 10.09 -5.32 9.18
C PRO A 70 8.64 -5.81 9.35
N SER A 71 8.08 -6.36 8.28
CA SER A 71 6.76 -7.01 8.24
C SER A 71 6.82 -8.44 8.78
N TYR A 72 7.99 -9.08 8.71
CA TYR A 72 8.27 -10.37 9.33
C TYR A 72 9.77 -10.50 9.64
N SER A 73 10.13 -11.46 10.50
CA SER A 73 11.53 -11.73 10.83
C SER A 73 12.15 -12.66 9.79
N TRP A 74 13.15 -12.17 9.06
CA TRP A 74 13.95 -13.03 8.18
C TRP A 74 14.81 -13.99 9.00
N SER A 75 14.81 -15.27 8.63
CA SER A 75 15.67 -16.29 9.22
C SER A 75 16.86 -16.55 8.31
N PRO A 76 18.10 -16.63 8.83
CA PRO A 76 19.27 -17.07 8.06
C PRO A 76 19.14 -18.47 7.44
N ALA A 77 18.15 -19.27 7.89
CA ALA A 77 17.85 -20.57 7.32
C ALA A 77 17.02 -20.50 6.02
N ILE A 78 16.49 -19.33 5.66
CA ILE A 78 15.75 -19.11 4.42
C ILE A 78 16.77 -18.98 3.28
N PRO A 79 16.67 -19.77 2.20
CA PRO A 79 17.55 -19.64 1.05
C PRO A 79 17.50 -18.22 0.47
N HIS A 80 18.66 -17.66 0.11
CA HIS A 80 18.74 -16.33 -0.51
C HIS A 80 17.99 -16.23 -1.84
N GLU A 81 17.75 -17.37 -2.50
CA GLU A 81 17.03 -17.48 -3.76
C GLU A 81 15.49 -17.42 -3.56
N GLU A 82 15.01 -17.61 -2.33
CA GLU A 82 13.58 -17.57 -2.04
C GLU A 82 13.09 -16.12 -2.01
N SER A 83 12.11 -15.80 -2.85
CA SER A 83 11.53 -14.47 -2.93
C SER A 83 10.83 -14.09 -1.62
N TRP A 84 11.00 -12.83 -1.20
CA TRP A 84 10.29 -12.29 -0.04
C TRP A 84 8.77 -12.34 -0.19
N THR A 85 8.27 -12.41 -1.42
CA THR A 85 6.82 -12.52 -1.71
C THR A 85 6.22 -13.78 -1.08
N VAL A 86 6.97 -14.89 -1.04
CA VAL A 86 6.55 -16.16 -0.41
C VAL A 86 6.33 -15.97 1.09
N HIS A 87 7.22 -15.22 1.74
CA HIS A 87 7.17 -14.98 3.20
C HIS A 87 6.21 -13.86 3.59
N MET A 88 5.89 -12.96 2.66
CA MET A 88 4.82 -11.99 2.83
C MET A 88 3.43 -12.61 2.69
N GLN A 89 3.28 -13.72 1.97
CA GLN A 89 1.95 -14.34 1.76
C GLN A 89 1.25 -14.68 3.08
N PRO A 90 1.86 -15.36 4.07
CA PRO A 90 1.20 -15.61 5.36
C PRO A 90 0.88 -14.34 6.17
N VAL A 91 1.60 -13.23 5.93
CA VAL A 91 1.28 -11.93 6.55
C VAL A 91 0.01 -11.35 5.92
N PHE A 92 -0.08 -11.44 4.59
CA PHE A 92 -1.25 -11.01 3.85
C PHE A 92 -2.48 -11.89 4.11
N ASP A 93 -2.34 -13.20 4.14
CA ASP A 93 -3.46 -14.12 4.43
C ASP A 93 -4.10 -13.82 5.80
N ARG A 94 -3.26 -13.58 6.82
CA ARG A 94 -3.74 -13.18 8.15
C ARG A 94 -4.40 -11.81 8.13
N TYR A 95 -3.90 -10.88 7.32
CA TYR A 95 -4.55 -9.59 7.13
C TYR A 95 -5.94 -9.74 6.52
N LEU A 96 -6.06 -10.53 5.45
CA LEU A 96 -7.33 -10.80 4.78
C LEU A 96 -8.34 -11.45 5.73
N GLN A 97 -7.91 -12.44 6.51
CA GLN A 97 -8.72 -13.11 7.52
C GLN A 97 -9.18 -12.19 8.68
N SER A 98 -8.57 -11.01 8.84
CA SER A 98 -8.87 -10.07 9.94
C SER A 98 -9.54 -8.78 9.45
N LEU A 99 -10.00 -8.71 8.19
CA LEU A 99 -10.51 -7.46 7.61
C LEU A 99 -11.76 -6.91 8.31
N ASP A 100 -12.63 -7.80 8.81
CA ASP A 100 -13.83 -7.40 9.58
C ASP A 100 -13.50 -6.69 10.90
N GLU A 101 -12.27 -6.80 11.39
CA GLU A 101 -11.80 -6.09 12.59
C GLU A 101 -11.41 -4.64 12.30
N LEU A 102 -11.34 -4.25 11.02
CA LEU A 102 -10.78 -2.96 10.60
C LEU A 102 -11.85 -1.91 10.29
N PRO A 103 -11.58 -0.62 10.59
CA PRO A 103 -12.42 0.46 10.09
C PRO A 103 -12.50 0.43 8.56
N HIS A 104 -13.71 0.42 8.02
CA HIS A 104 -13.95 0.38 6.57
C HIS A 104 -13.19 1.48 5.81
N HIS A 105 -13.12 2.69 6.37
CA HIS A 105 -12.41 3.81 5.75
C HIS A 105 -10.89 3.57 5.63
N PHE A 106 -10.29 2.90 6.62
CA PHE A 106 -8.89 2.48 6.53
C PHE A 106 -8.71 1.46 5.41
N GLN A 107 -9.56 0.43 5.37
CA GLN A 107 -9.50 -0.62 4.35
C GLN A 107 -9.60 -0.04 2.93
N LEU A 108 -10.53 0.90 2.68
CA LEU A 108 -10.66 1.55 1.38
C LEU A 108 -9.40 2.34 0.99
N HIS A 109 -8.86 3.15 1.90
CA HIS A 109 -7.62 3.89 1.62
C HIS A 109 -6.44 2.97 1.36
N PHE A 110 -6.31 1.90 2.14
CA PHE A 110 -5.23 0.93 1.99
C PHE A 110 -5.34 0.17 0.66
N MET A 111 -6.55 -0.25 0.26
CA MET A 111 -6.80 -0.90 -1.03
C MET A 111 -6.46 0.02 -2.22
N HIS A 112 -6.88 1.28 -2.19
CA HIS A 112 -6.53 2.25 -3.24
C HIS A 112 -5.04 2.61 -3.26
N ALA A 113 -4.36 2.57 -2.12
CA ALA A 113 -2.93 2.79 -2.09
C ALA A 113 -2.15 1.56 -2.63
N ALA A 114 -2.64 0.35 -2.34
CA ALA A 114 -2.15 -0.90 -2.94
C ALA A 114 -2.30 -0.89 -4.46
N GLU A 115 -3.45 -0.42 -4.97
CA GLU A 115 -3.74 -0.21 -6.39
C GLU A 115 -2.69 0.68 -7.06
N ILE A 116 -2.41 1.86 -6.48
CA ILE A 116 -1.42 2.80 -7.02
C ILE A 116 -0.03 2.17 -7.07
N ILE A 117 0.43 1.50 -6.01
CA ILE A 117 1.73 0.81 -6.03
C ILE A 117 1.73 -0.32 -7.06
N GLY A 118 0.62 -1.06 -7.13
CA GLY A 118 0.42 -2.19 -8.04
C GLY A 118 0.43 -1.83 -9.52
N TYR A 119 0.21 -0.56 -9.87
CA TYR A 119 0.36 -0.06 -11.24
C TYR A 119 1.65 0.75 -11.45
N LYS A 120 2.03 1.59 -10.49
CA LYS A 120 2.98 2.67 -10.73
C LYS A 120 4.38 2.43 -10.16
N HIS A 121 4.58 1.43 -9.29
CA HIS A 121 5.89 1.21 -8.68
C HIS A 121 6.95 0.82 -9.73
N PRO A 122 8.16 1.39 -9.70
CA PRO A 122 9.18 1.14 -10.73
C PRO A 122 9.75 -0.27 -10.67
N ASP A 123 9.93 -0.82 -9.46
CA ASP A 123 10.35 -2.21 -9.26
C ASP A 123 9.21 -3.17 -9.66
N PRO A 124 9.44 -4.07 -10.64
CA PRO A 124 8.41 -4.99 -11.14
C PRO A 124 7.96 -6.01 -10.10
N LEU A 125 8.84 -6.52 -9.25
CA LEU A 125 8.48 -7.51 -8.24
C LEU A 125 7.57 -6.88 -7.17
N ILE A 126 7.89 -5.66 -6.74
CA ILE A 126 7.04 -4.89 -5.82
C ILE A 126 5.70 -4.57 -6.47
N ARG A 127 5.72 -4.08 -7.71
CA ARG A 127 4.52 -3.74 -8.48
C ARG A 127 3.60 -4.95 -8.64
N ASP A 128 4.12 -6.08 -9.12
CA ASP A 128 3.32 -7.28 -9.37
C ASP A 128 2.72 -7.85 -8.07
N TRP A 129 3.47 -7.81 -6.97
CA TRP A 129 2.96 -8.25 -5.67
C TRP A 129 1.86 -7.33 -5.12
N TRP A 130 2.02 -6.01 -5.20
CA TRP A 130 0.98 -5.08 -4.78
C TRP A 130 -0.24 -5.10 -5.72
N ASN A 131 -0.05 -5.39 -7.01
CA ASN A 131 -1.16 -5.63 -7.93
C ASN A 131 -1.97 -6.86 -7.50
N TYR A 132 -1.30 -7.96 -7.14
CA TYR A 132 -1.95 -9.12 -6.56
C TYR A 132 -2.73 -8.77 -5.28
N VAL A 133 -2.11 -8.06 -4.33
CA VAL A 133 -2.77 -7.62 -3.10
C VAL A 133 -4.00 -6.77 -3.38
N TYR A 134 -3.89 -5.77 -4.26
CA TYR A 134 -5.01 -4.93 -4.66
C TYR A 134 -6.18 -5.75 -5.19
N ARG A 135 -5.91 -6.67 -6.12
CA ARG A 135 -6.94 -7.51 -6.75
C ARG A 135 -7.64 -8.40 -5.74
N GLU A 136 -6.90 -9.00 -4.81
CA GLU A 136 -7.50 -9.82 -3.76
C GLU A 136 -8.37 -9.00 -2.81
N LEU A 137 -7.95 -7.77 -2.44
CA LEU A 137 -8.77 -6.88 -1.61
C LEU A 137 -10.03 -6.40 -2.33
N ALA A 138 -9.95 -6.09 -3.63
CA ALA A 138 -11.11 -5.72 -4.43
C ALA A 138 -12.09 -6.90 -4.56
N ASN A 139 -11.58 -8.11 -4.83
CA ASN A 139 -12.38 -9.33 -4.93
C ASN A 139 -13.09 -9.69 -3.61
N ASP A 140 -12.38 -9.58 -2.48
CA ASP A 140 -12.92 -9.82 -1.13
C ASP A 140 -14.09 -8.88 -0.81
N MET A 141 -13.98 -7.62 -1.25
CA MET A 141 -15.05 -6.62 -1.12
C MET A 141 -16.13 -6.72 -2.22
N HIS A 142 -16.04 -7.72 -3.11
CA HIS A 142 -16.94 -7.92 -4.26
C HIS A 142 -17.01 -6.71 -5.22
N LEU A 143 -15.89 -6.03 -5.40
CA LEU A 143 -15.74 -4.92 -6.34
C LEU A 143 -15.17 -5.39 -7.68
N ASN A 144 -15.37 -4.59 -8.72
CA ASN A 144 -14.62 -4.78 -9.97
C ASN A 144 -13.19 -4.28 -9.78
N VAL A 145 -12.22 -5.04 -10.30
CA VAL A 145 -10.82 -4.59 -10.41
C VAL A 145 -10.77 -3.52 -11.50
N GLU A 146 -10.36 -2.31 -11.10
CA GLU A 146 -10.17 -1.15 -11.98
C GLU A 146 -8.92 -1.34 -12.84
N THR A 147 -8.92 -0.87 -14.09
CA THR A 147 -7.69 -0.83 -14.92
C THR A 147 -6.78 0.34 -14.53
N GLU A 148 -5.54 0.35 -15.01
CA GLU A 148 -4.63 1.48 -14.79
C GLU A 148 -5.20 2.79 -15.38
N GLU A 149 -5.83 2.72 -16.55
CA GLU A 149 -6.44 3.87 -17.21
C GLU A 149 -7.66 4.39 -16.43
N GLU A 150 -8.45 3.50 -15.84
CA GLU A 150 -9.58 3.87 -15.01
C GLU A 150 -9.12 4.51 -13.69
N LEU A 151 -8.05 3.99 -13.06
CA LEU A 151 -7.37 4.61 -11.93
C LEU A 151 -6.87 6.01 -12.27
N ASP A 152 -6.16 6.17 -13.38
CA ASP A 152 -5.62 7.45 -13.82
C ASP A 152 -6.73 8.45 -14.17
N PHE A 153 -7.87 7.97 -14.67
CA PHE A 153 -9.04 8.81 -14.88
C PHE A 153 -9.67 9.25 -13.56
N ARG A 154 -9.80 8.35 -12.58
CA ARG A 154 -10.45 8.61 -11.28
C ARG A 154 -9.59 9.48 -10.36
N LEU A 155 -8.27 9.26 -10.36
CA LEU A 155 -7.27 9.95 -9.54
C LEU A 155 -6.36 10.87 -10.38
N GLY A 156 -6.87 11.38 -11.50
CA GLY A 156 -6.20 12.40 -12.30
C GLY A 156 -6.34 13.80 -11.70
N ASP A 157 -5.44 14.73 -12.03
CA ASP A 157 -5.50 16.12 -11.57
C ASP A 157 -6.50 16.98 -12.41
N SER A 158 -7.64 16.41 -12.77
CA SER A 158 -8.68 17.06 -13.59
C SER A 158 -10.01 17.14 -12.84
N GLU A 159 -10.45 18.36 -12.56
CA GLU A 159 -11.76 18.60 -11.94
C GLU A 159 -12.91 18.02 -12.76
N ALA A 160 -12.83 18.08 -14.09
CA ALA A 160 -13.85 17.54 -14.97
C ALA A 160 -13.97 16.00 -14.84
N GLN A 161 -12.85 15.29 -14.76
CA GLN A 161 -12.83 13.85 -14.53
C GLN A 161 -13.39 13.51 -13.14
N TRP A 162 -12.98 14.26 -12.11
CA TRP A 162 -13.52 14.11 -10.75
C TRP A 162 -15.04 14.31 -10.70
N ARG A 163 -15.57 15.37 -11.34
CA ARG A 163 -17.04 15.61 -11.41
C ARG A 163 -17.79 14.50 -12.14
N ALA A 164 -17.17 13.86 -13.14
CA ALA A 164 -17.80 12.77 -13.89
C ALA A 164 -17.98 11.48 -13.07
N LYS A 165 -17.17 11.27 -12.02
CA LYS A 165 -17.18 10.04 -11.19
C LYS A 165 -17.66 10.27 -9.75
N SER A 166 -17.65 11.51 -9.26
CA SER A 166 -18.05 11.83 -7.88
C SER A 166 -19.55 11.76 -7.66
N SER A 167 -19.94 11.49 -6.41
CA SER A 167 -21.35 11.58 -5.99
C SER A 167 -21.83 13.03 -6.06
N LYS A 168 -23.09 13.25 -6.44
CA LYS A 168 -23.73 14.58 -6.39
C LYS A 168 -23.62 15.21 -4.99
N ALA A 169 -23.58 14.40 -3.93
CA ALA A 169 -23.45 14.87 -2.55
C ALA A 169 -22.11 15.55 -2.24
N THR A 170 -21.06 15.32 -3.06
CA THR A 170 -19.72 15.88 -2.85
C THR A 170 -19.36 16.98 -3.85
N GLN A 171 -20.33 17.43 -4.67
CA GLN A 171 -20.08 18.38 -5.77
C GLN A 171 -20.41 19.85 -5.43
N ALA A 172 -20.95 20.09 -4.23
CA ALA A 172 -21.37 21.41 -3.75
C ALA A 172 -20.19 22.31 -3.38
#